data_AF-A0A067RD94-F1
#
_entry.id   AF-A0A067RD94-F1
#
_cell.length_a   1.000
_cell.length_b   1.000
_cell.length_c   1.000
_cell.angle_alpha   90.00
_cell.angle_beta   90.00
_cell.angle_gamma   90.00
#
_symmetry.space_group_name_H-M   'P 1'
#
loop_
_entity.id
_entity.type
_entity.pdbx_description
1 polymer ?
#
loop_
_entity_poly.entity_id
_entity_poly.type
_entity_poly.pdbx_seq_one_letter_code
_entity_poly.pdbx_strand_id
1 'polypeptide(L)'
;MEGTENLDDEVFNKRHQRLEIDERRRKRWDVQRIREQRQVERLKLREMASARRGSGGSSGRHSDGEEPLSSLWPQLDDAEYLEITESVPVAAFGLPITKFTVSEFSLPWLTSTRCKTPSHTSSRKRGENKR
;
A
#
# COMPACT_ATOMS: atom_id res chain seq x y z
N MET A 1 58.95 -14.28 39.92
CA MET A 1 58.35 -13.36 40.91
C MET A 1 57.40 -12.45 40.12
N GLU A 2 56.22 -12.96 39.79
CA GLU A 2 55.14 -12.15 39.19
C GLU A 2 54.43 -11.42 40.33
N GLY A 3 54.38 -10.09 40.31
CA GLY A 3 53.71 -9.34 41.37
C GLY A 3 54.20 -7.90 41.60
N THR A 4 54.46 -7.15 40.53
CA THR A 4 54.70 -5.69 40.61
C THR A 4 53.72 -4.94 39.72
N GLU A 5 52.44 -5.30 39.80
CA GLU A 5 51.39 -4.47 39.21
C GLU A 5 51.19 -3.20 40.06
N ASN A 6 51.21 -2.05 39.38
CA ASN A 6 51.01 -0.76 40.02
C ASN A 6 49.52 -0.59 40.39
N LEU A 7 49.26 -0.40 41.68
CA LEU A 7 47.91 -0.28 42.26
C LEU A 7 47.46 1.16 42.48
N ASP A 8 48.18 2.15 41.95
CA ASP A 8 47.76 3.56 42.02
C ASP A 8 46.41 3.78 41.33
N ASP A 9 45.57 4.65 41.93
CA ASP A 9 44.25 5.02 41.41
C ASP A 9 44.30 5.53 39.96
N GLU A 10 45.38 6.22 39.57
CA GLU A 10 45.56 6.68 38.20
C GLU A 10 45.61 5.54 37.18
N VAL A 11 46.20 4.40 37.55
CA VAL A 11 46.30 3.23 36.67
C VAL A 11 44.92 2.62 36.44
N PHE A 12 44.11 2.52 37.50
CA PHE A 12 42.72 2.08 37.40
C PHE A 12 41.84 3.07 36.64
N ASN A 13 42.01 4.37 36.87
CA ASN A 13 41.28 5.41 36.15
C ASN A 13 41.57 5.35 34.64
N LYS A 14 42.84 5.24 34.25
CA LYS A 14 43.24 5.09 32.83
C LYS A 14 42.69 3.81 32.22
N ARG A 15 42.68 2.70 32.96
CA ARG A 15 42.13 1.41 32.51
C ARG A 15 40.62 1.47 32.29
N HIS A 16 39.87 2.15 33.15
CA HIS A 16 38.40 2.20 33.10
C HIS A 16 37.82 3.35 32.28
N GLN A 17 38.59 4.41 31.99
CA GLN A 17 38.11 5.62 31.31
C GLN A 17 37.33 5.32 30.02
N ARG A 18 37.84 4.41 29.18
CA ARG A 18 37.16 4.03 27.93
C ARG A 18 35.83 3.32 28.19
N LEU A 19 35.82 2.36 29.11
CA LEU A 19 34.64 1.58 29.45
C LEU A 19 33.53 2.47 30.03
N GLU A 20 33.90 3.42 30.89
CA GLU A 20 32.97 4.39 31.47
C GLU A 20 32.34 5.28 30.39
N ILE A 21 33.15 5.79 29.44
CA ILE A 21 32.66 6.60 28.33
C ILE A 21 31.69 5.80 27.45
N ASP A 22 32.04 4.56 27.12
CA ASP A 22 31.22 3.68 26.29
C ASP A 22 29.88 3.37 26.98
N GLU A 23 29.88 3.12 28.29
CA GLU A 23 28.66 2.95 29.08
C GLU A 23 27.80 4.21 29.11
N ARG A 24 28.39 5.38 29.34
CA ARG A 24 27.67 6.67 29.30
C ARG A 24 27.05 6.92 27.92
N ARG A 25 27.75 6.58 26.84
CA ARG A 25 27.25 6.70 25.47
C ARG A 25 26.09 5.75 25.22
N ARG A 26 26.21 4.48 25.61
CA ARG A 26 25.13 3.47 25.53
C ARG A 26 23.89 3.92 26.30
N LYS A 27 24.04 4.36 27.55
CA LYS A 27 22.93 4.87 28.36
C LYS A 27 22.17 6.01 27.67
N ARG A 28 22.88 6.98 27.08
CA ARG A 28 22.24 8.08 26.33
C ARG A 28 21.48 7.58 25.10
N TRP A 29 22.09 6.66 24.35
CA TRP A 29 21.47 6.04 23.17
C TRP A 29 20.20 5.27 23.52
N ASP A 30 20.25 4.45 24.58
CA ASP A 30 19.11 3.65 25.02
C ASP A 30 17.96 4.54 25.52
N VAL A 31 18.27 5.61 26.26
CA VAL A 31 17.26 6.60 26.69
C VAL A 31 16.58 7.25 25.48
N GLN A 32 17.34 7.62 24.45
CA GLN A 32 16.78 8.18 23.24
C GLN A 32 15.88 7.16 22.52
N ARG A 33 16.38 5.94 22.33
CA ARG A 33 15.62 4.85 21.68
C ARG A 33 14.32 4.55 22.42
N ILE A 34 14.32 4.49 23.75
CA ILE A 34 13.11 4.26 24.55
C ILE A 34 12.11 5.40 24.36
N ARG A 35 12.56 6.66 24.29
CA ARG A 35 11.68 7.81 24.02
C ARG A 35 11.03 7.72 22.64
N GLU A 36 11.82 7.40 21.62
CA GLU A 36 11.35 7.23 20.25
C GLU A 36 10.35 6.07 20.15
N GLN A 37 10.66 4.92 20.74
CA GLN A 37 9.76 3.76 20.79
C GLN A 37 8.43 4.11 21.45
N ARG A 38 8.46 4.79 22.61
CA ARG A 38 7.22 5.23 23.28
C ARG A 38 6.40 6.21 22.45
N GLN A 39 7.04 7.10 21.70
CA GLN A 39 6.33 8.02 20.81
C GLN A 39 5.64 7.26 19.68
N VAL A 40 6.33 6.31 19.05
CA VAL A 40 5.76 5.47 17.99
C VAL A 40 4.61 4.62 18.52
N GLU A 41 4.78 3.96 19.66
CA GLU A 41 3.72 3.17 20.31
C GLU A 41 2.49 4.02 20.64
N ARG A 42 2.69 5.24 21.16
CA ARG A 42 1.59 6.16 21.46
C ARG A 42 0.83 6.58 20.20
N LEU A 43 1.55 6.82 19.09
CA LEU A 43 0.94 7.16 17.81
C LEU A 43 0.13 5.97 17.25
N LYS A 44 0.69 4.76 17.28
CA LYS A 44 -0.02 3.53 16.87
C LYS A 44 -1.28 3.30 17.71
N LEU A 45 -1.21 3.48 19.02
CA LEU A 45 -2.38 3.34 19.89
C LEU A 45 -3.46 4.37 19.57
N ARG A 46 -3.08 5.61 19.25
CA ARG A 46 -4.02 6.65 18.81
C ARG A 46 -4.66 6.30 17.48
N GLU A 47 -3.88 5.84 16.50
CA GLU A 47 -4.37 5.41 15.20
C GLU A 47 -5.38 4.27 15.32
N MET A 48 -5.03 3.21 16.06
CA MET A 48 -5.92 2.09 16.34
C MET A 48 -7.20 2.54 17.08
N ALA A 49 -7.08 3.46 18.03
CA ALA A 49 -8.24 4.01 18.72
C ALA A 49 -9.12 4.89 17.81
N SER A 50 -8.52 5.65 16.88
CA SER A 50 -9.27 6.44 15.89
C SER A 50 -9.92 5.58 14.83
N ALA A 51 -9.26 4.51 14.37
CA ALA A 51 -9.84 3.52 13.46
C ALA A 51 -11.07 2.87 14.10
N ARG A 52 -10.96 2.43 15.35
CA ARG A 52 -12.07 1.84 16.12
C ARG A 52 -13.20 2.83 16.45
N ARG A 53 -12.92 4.13 16.48
CA ARG A 53 -13.94 5.16 16.77
C ARG A 53 -14.69 5.63 15.52
N GLY A 54 -14.30 5.16 14.35
CA GLY A 54 -14.89 5.60 13.09
C GLY A 54 -14.71 7.09 12.86
N SER A 55 -14.98 7.50 11.63
CA SER A 55 -15.10 8.88 11.18
C SER A 55 -16.22 9.65 11.93
N GLY A 56 -16.05 9.91 13.23
CA GLY A 56 -17.03 10.57 14.09
C GLY A 56 -16.92 12.08 14.03
N GLY A 57 -17.23 12.66 12.87
CA GLY A 57 -17.08 14.09 12.63
C GLY A 57 -17.95 14.70 11.54
N SER A 58 -19.12 14.12 11.23
CA SER A 58 -20.23 14.87 10.61
C SER A 58 -21.51 14.04 10.57
N SER A 59 -22.55 14.54 11.23
CA SER A 59 -23.97 14.43 10.88
C SER A 59 -24.54 13.07 10.39
N GLY A 60 -25.28 12.40 11.28
CA GLY A 60 -26.68 12.02 11.01
C GLY A 60 -26.99 10.72 10.27
N ARG A 61 -27.55 9.77 11.04
CA ARG A 61 -28.54 8.70 10.68
C ARG A 61 -28.12 7.67 9.62
N HIS A 62 -28.56 6.41 9.83
CA HIS A 62 -28.34 5.18 9.04
C HIS A 62 -26.99 4.50 9.35
N SER A 63 -26.82 3.18 9.44
CA SER A 63 -27.66 1.98 9.32
C SER A 63 -26.87 0.83 9.96
N ASP A 64 -27.54 -0.30 10.23
CA ASP A 64 -26.96 -1.55 10.74
C ASP A 64 -25.62 -1.99 10.12
N GLY A 65 -24.72 -2.50 10.97
CA GLY A 65 -23.76 -3.58 10.65
C GLY A 65 -22.52 -3.28 9.82
N GLU A 66 -22.50 -2.24 9.00
CA GLU A 66 -21.39 -1.98 8.08
C GLU A 66 -20.37 -1.01 8.71
N GLU A 67 -19.17 -1.51 9.00
CA GLU A 67 -18.06 -0.66 9.42
C GLU A 67 -17.81 0.39 8.31
N PRO A 68 -17.73 1.70 8.63
CA PRO A 68 -17.59 2.73 7.60
C PRO A 68 -16.34 2.44 6.76
N LEU A 69 -16.52 2.32 5.44
CA LEU A 69 -15.45 2.14 4.45
C LEU A 69 -14.35 3.17 4.68
N SER A 70 -13.26 2.73 5.31
CA SER A 70 -12.13 3.59 5.69
C SER A 70 -11.13 3.75 4.54
N SER A 71 -11.09 2.78 3.63
CA SER A 71 -10.21 2.75 2.46
C SER A 71 -10.81 1.88 1.36
N LEU A 72 -10.61 2.29 0.10
CA LEU A 72 -10.87 1.45 -1.08
C LEU A 72 -9.66 0.60 -1.48
N TRP A 73 -8.55 0.75 -0.77
CA TRP A 73 -7.32 -0.01 -0.97
C TRP A 73 -7.24 -1.19 0.00
N PRO A 74 -6.72 -2.36 -0.45
CA PRO A 74 -6.44 -3.49 0.43
C PRO A 74 -5.57 -3.06 1.62
N GLN A 75 -5.86 -3.58 2.82
CA GLN A 75 -4.98 -3.36 3.97
C GLN A 75 -3.74 -4.24 3.84
N LEU A 76 -2.58 -3.69 4.20
CA LEU A 76 -1.32 -4.46 4.17
C LEU A 76 -1.32 -5.59 5.19
N ASP A 77 -2.02 -5.42 6.32
CA ASP A 77 -2.14 -6.43 7.38
C ASP A 77 -2.94 -7.67 6.92
N ASP A 78 -3.73 -7.56 5.85
CA ASP A 78 -4.50 -8.67 5.27
C ASP A 78 -3.67 -9.54 4.30
N ALA A 79 -2.44 -9.15 3.98
CA ALA A 79 -1.59 -9.91 3.08
C ALA A 79 -0.96 -11.13 3.79
N GLU A 80 -1.36 -12.33 3.40
CA GLU A 80 -0.89 -13.58 4.03
C GLU A 80 0.50 -14.03 3.52
N TYR A 81 0.77 -13.87 2.23
CA TYR A 81 2.02 -14.27 1.61
C TYR A 81 2.36 -13.41 0.38
N LEU A 82 3.64 -13.38 0.04
CA LEU A 82 4.14 -12.82 -1.22
C LEU A 82 4.43 -13.97 -2.18
N GLU A 83 3.70 -14.04 -3.28
CA GLU A 83 3.89 -15.08 -4.30
C GLU A 83 4.42 -14.48 -5.60
N ILE A 84 5.43 -15.14 -6.17
CA ILE A 84 5.90 -14.87 -7.52
C ILE A 84 5.59 -16.14 -8.33
N THR A 85 4.56 -16.07 -9.17
CA THR A 85 4.17 -17.18 -10.05
C THR A 85 4.71 -16.97 -11.45
N GLU A 86 5.30 -18.02 -12.02
CA GLU A 86 5.62 -18.07 -13.44
C GLU A 86 4.31 -18.30 -14.21
N SER A 87 3.97 -17.37 -15.10
CA SER A 87 2.83 -17.51 -16.00
C SER A 87 3.33 -17.53 -17.44
N VAL A 88 2.82 -18.48 -18.23
CA VAL A 88 3.16 -18.58 -19.66
C VAL A 88 2.25 -17.61 -20.43
N PRO A 89 2.80 -16.58 -21.12
CA PRO A 89 1.98 -15.62 -21.83
C PRO A 89 1.45 -16.21 -23.14
N VAL A 90 0.29 -15.72 -23.58
CA VAL A 90 -0.16 -15.96 -24.95
C VAL A 90 0.72 -15.15 -25.90
N ALA A 91 1.25 -15.80 -26.94
CA ALA A 91 2.17 -15.19 -27.88
C ALA A 91 1.61 -15.18 -29.31
N ALA A 92 1.95 -14.14 -30.07
CA ALA A 92 1.76 -14.04 -31.51
C ALA A 92 3.06 -13.55 -32.16
N PHE A 93 3.46 -14.13 -33.29
CA PHE A 93 4.74 -13.80 -33.97
C PHE A 93 5.98 -13.93 -33.07
N GLY A 94 5.95 -14.85 -32.10
CA GLY A 94 7.05 -15.05 -31.14
C GLY A 94 7.12 -14.01 -30.03
N LEU A 95 6.14 -13.10 -29.93
CA LEU A 95 6.08 -12.05 -28.90
C LEU A 95 4.83 -12.19 -28.02
N PRO A 96 4.91 -11.93 -26.71
CA PRO A 96 3.73 -11.87 -25.84
C PRO A 96 2.70 -10.84 -26.31
N ILE A 97 1.42 -11.22 -26.33
CA ILE A 97 0.31 -10.33 -26.70
C ILE A 97 0.07 -9.33 -25.57
N THR A 98 -0.04 -8.04 -25.91
CA THR A 98 -0.37 -6.98 -24.96
C THR A 98 -1.86 -6.96 -24.62
N LYS A 99 -2.20 -6.56 -23.39
CA LYS A 99 -3.59 -6.32 -23.00
C LYS A 99 -4.06 -5.01 -23.63
N PHE A 100 -5.20 -5.03 -24.31
CA PHE A 100 -5.86 -3.85 -24.85
C PHE A 100 -7.27 -3.73 -24.25
N THR A 101 -7.78 -2.51 -24.17
CA THR A 101 -9.16 -2.26 -23.75
C THR A 101 -10.11 -2.67 -24.86
N VAL A 102 -11.23 -3.29 -24.51
CA VAL A 102 -12.29 -3.61 -25.48
C VAL A 102 -12.75 -2.33 -26.18
N SER A 103 -12.79 -2.36 -27.50
CA SER A 103 -13.18 -1.22 -28.33
C SER A 103 -13.78 -1.72 -29.65
N GLU A 104 -14.70 -0.95 -30.22
CA GLU A 104 -15.19 -1.21 -31.57
C GLU A 104 -14.13 -0.79 -32.59
N PHE A 105 -14.02 -1.56 -33.68
CA PHE A 105 -13.09 -1.25 -34.74
C PHE A 105 -13.41 0.11 -35.38
N SER A 106 -12.41 0.95 -35.53
CA SER A 106 -12.53 2.22 -36.24
C SER A 106 -11.30 2.47 -37.10
N LEU A 107 -11.49 3.14 -38.22
CA LEU A 107 -10.38 3.55 -39.08
C LEU A 107 -9.75 4.82 -38.50
N PRO A 108 -8.43 4.88 -38.28
CA PRO A 108 -7.77 6.04 -37.67
C PRO A 108 -7.98 7.35 -38.44
N TRP A 109 -8.14 7.27 -39.76
CA TRP A 109 -8.39 8.41 -40.64
C TRP A 109 -9.86 8.75 -40.81
N LEU A 110 -10.77 7.93 -40.30
CA LEU A 110 -12.21 8.17 -40.27
C LEU A 110 -12.60 8.62 -38.86
N THR A 111 -11.94 9.67 -38.35
CA THR A 111 -12.39 10.34 -37.13
C THR A 111 -13.85 10.72 -37.33
N SER A 112 -14.70 10.39 -36.36
CA SER A 112 -16.17 10.40 -36.39
C SER A 112 -16.80 11.75 -36.78
N THR A 113 -16.60 12.17 -38.02
CA THR A 113 -17.24 13.29 -38.67
C THR A 113 -17.99 12.74 -39.86
N ARG A 114 -19.20 12.24 -39.55
CA ARG A 114 -20.26 11.87 -40.50
C ARG A 114 -20.07 10.54 -41.24
N CYS A 115 -20.25 9.45 -40.51
CA CYS A 115 -20.94 8.29 -41.09
C CYS A 115 -22.19 8.01 -40.25
N LYS A 116 -23.24 8.79 -40.48
CA LYS A 116 -24.59 8.30 -40.23
C LYS A 116 -24.79 7.17 -41.22
N THR A 117 -24.59 5.93 -40.78
CA THR A 117 -25.03 4.78 -41.58
C THR A 117 -26.53 4.96 -41.80
N PRO A 118 -27.06 4.86 -43.04
CA PRO A 118 -28.48 4.70 -43.20
C PRO A 118 -28.84 3.39 -42.48
N SER A 119 -29.71 3.49 -41.47
CA SER A 119 -30.28 2.29 -40.88
C SER A 119 -31.07 1.58 -41.97
N HIS A 120 -30.49 0.51 -42.53
CA HIS A 120 -31.24 -0.42 -43.36
C HIS A 120 -32.12 -1.26 -42.42
N THR A 121 -33.11 -0.62 -41.78
CA THR A 121 -34.26 -1.35 -41.26
C THR A 121 -35.13 -1.68 -42.46
N SER A 122 -35.03 -2.91 -42.95
CA SER A 122 -35.91 -3.44 -43.98
C SER A 122 -37.31 -3.61 -43.41
N SER A 123 -38.06 -2.52 -43.31
CA SER A 123 -39.50 -2.51 -43.08
C SER A 123 -40.18 -3.05 -44.33
N ARG A 124 -40.33 -4.38 -44.42
CA ARG A 124 -41.23 -5.03 -45.37
C ARG A 124 -42.66 -4.70 -44.94
N LYS A 125 -43.22 -3.60 -45.44
CA LYS A 125 -44.67 -3.37 -45.41
C LYS A 125 -45.33 -4.48 -46.24
N ARG A 126 -45.94 -5.46 -45.56
CA ARG A 126 -46.93 -6.37 -46.15
C ARG A 126 -48.09 -5.50 -46.64
N GLY A 127 -48.30 -5.45 -47.94
CA GLY A 127 -49.51 -4.87 -48.54
C GLY A 127 -50.70 -5.73 -48.15
N GLU A 128 -51.64 -5.13 -47.43
CA GLU A 128 -52.94 -5.72 -47.15
C GLU A 128 -53.83 -5.47 -48.37
N ASN A 129 -54.12 -6.54 -49.12
CA ASN A 129 -55.00 -6.50 -50.27
C ASN A 129 -56.44 -6.30 -49.80
N LYS A 130 -57.07 -5.25 -50.31
CA LYS A 130 -58.51 -5.01 -50.22
C LYS A 130 -59.24 -5.89 -51.24
N ARG A 131 -60.11 -6.79 -50.78
CA ARG A 131 -61.34 -7.21 -51.47
C ARG A 131 -62.39 -7.56 -50.43
#